data_AF-A0A9Q8ZXW7-F1
#
_entry.id   AF-A0A9Q8ZXW7-F1
#
_cell.length_a   1.000
_cell.length_b   1.000
_cell.length_c   1.000
_cell.angle_alpha   90.00
_cell.angle_beta   90.00
_cell.angle_gamma   90.00
#
_symmetry.space_group_name_H-M   'P 1'
#
loop_
_entity.id
_entity.type
_entity.pdbx_description
1 polymer ?
#
loop_
_entity_poly.entity_id
_entity_poly.type
_entity_poly.pdbx_seq_one_letter_code
_entity_poly.pdbx_strand_id
1 'polypeptide(L)'
;MRRDIFLHFLNRDTREVFDLYGNLKKFDHAQVMRRSLNACAILCEDHCVAPPGFLVEDQIAFELAENQQAYLEHGVIQLPMRENSLADFAEKKRVGYEPMRNRYSGLFDDTRIEFLGRHATGIIRRKSHITDGILKDWSSGAEVGKRIWLPSKQLLTASTIDLIAKIPGILDDRGVAVTWEAISPELPEEARPAKDPLRNTLQHIYFGQYCREFKLVAVTTLPYIVHDFRITSEPGYNYRWLTKFLDVFGVRSLLIDAPASFIVTMRRETGFIAFIDAFVALSRQIKTETDLVFHAARVRRTVGYAWESLDARKLSFYDLSSLEISELASALEEAAAQLTLSFGLTARATPAVVNPALVVSQQTMSAEPDLVLFVALEEELAVLAKALGLTKTASTPEAVGTIDKIKVAVICPRAMGRVAAAVSMTSYLAKRLSRPKLILIVGIAGGFPENKTVQGHIIIADKVVDLAMRKVGDSTSGAEPNFRREEYPLLDQIKNQTLSDDFDTHSWSSRVAAELEWQSDRRPSLHYGSIGSADEVVASNEWRAQFLSGKGGEPKLLGVEMEAGGVCAAARRFKVPVSMLRVVSDQADPAKTDDQWRKLGMKTLADLIASISIGKIMAAID
;
A
#
# COMPACT_ATOMS: atom_id res chain seq x y z
N MET A 1 -6.34 1.11 20.58
CA MET A 1 -5.16 1.73 21.20
C MET A 1 -3.92 1.31 20.44
N ARG A 2 -2.93 2.19 20.36
CA ARG A 2 -1.62 1.93 19.75
C ARG A 2 -0.79 1.06 20.69
N ARG A 3 0.44 0.77 20.30
CA ARG A 3 1.40 -0.12 20.95
C ARG A 3 2.66 0.68 21.22
N ASP A 4 3.38 0.30 22.26
CA ASP A 4 4.72 0.84 22.53
C ASP A 4 5.74 0.21 21.59
N ILE A 5 6.81 0.96 21.33
CA ILE A 5 7.72 0.70 20.21
C ILE A 5 9.12 0.34 20.69
N PHE A 6 9.72 -0.68 20.07
CA PHE A 6 11.11 -1.03 20.30
C PHE A 6 12.04 -0.33 19.29
N LEU A 7 13.01 0.44 19.80
CA LEU A 7 13.92 1.26 19.00
C LEU A 7 15.15 0.47 18.50
N HIS A 8 14.91 -0.61 17.77
CA HIS A 8 15.97 -1.50 17.26
C HIS A 8 17.03 -0.78 16.41
N PHE A 9 16.65 0.26 15.66
CA PHE A 9 17.58 1.01 14.81
C PHE A 9 18.64 1.82 15.56
N LEU A 10 18.46 2.09 16.86
CA LEU A 10 19.48 2.75 17.70
C LEU A 10 20.64 1.81 18.03
N ASN A 11 20.41 0.50 17.97
CA ASN A 11 21.46 -0.48 18.19
C ASN A 11 22.61 -0.28 17.18
N ARG A 12 23.84 -0.22 17.68
CA ARG A 12 25.03 -0.08 16.84
C ARG A 12 25.14 -1.23 15.82
N ASP A 13 24.98 -2.47 16.28
CA ASP A 13 25.14 -3.65 15.42
C ASP A 13 24.09 -3.68 14.30
N THR A 14 22.87 -3.23 14.56
CA THR A 14 21.82 -3.06 13.53
C THR A 14 22.29 -2.14 12.41
N ARG A 15 22.88 -1.00 12.77
CA ARG A 15 23.37 -0.02 11.78
C ARG A 15 24.56 -0.54 10.99
N GLU A 16 25.38 -1.40 11.57
CA GLU A 16 26.45 -2.10 10.84
C GLU A 16 25.95 -3.24 9.96
N VAL A 17 24.89 -3.96 10.35
CA VAL A 17 24.26 -5.00 9.49
C VAL A 17 23.84 -4.40 8.14
N PHE A 18 23.33 -3.16 8.15
CA PHE A 18 22.95 -2.44 6.94
C PHE A 18 24.04 -1.51 6.40
N ASP A 19 25.26 -1.62 6.92
CA ASP A 19 26.42 -0.84 6.49
C ASP A 19 26.15 0.69 6.43
N LEU A 20 25.43 1.23 7.41
CA LEU A 20 25.12 2.67 7.43
C LEU A 20 26.36 3.52 7.66
N TYR A 21 27.36 2.99 8.39
CA TYR A 21 28.63 3.68 8.62
C TYR A 21 29.49 3.77 7.36
N GLY A 22 29.41 2.80 6.45
CA GLY A 22 30.09 2.84 5.16
C GLY A 22 29.34 3.66 4.11
N ASN A 23 28.00 3.61 4.11
CA ASN A 23 27.17 4.20 3.07
C ASN A 23 26.69 5.63 3.34
N LEU A 24 26.72 6.12 4.59
CA LEU A 24 26.24 7.45 4.96
C LEU A 24 27.33 8.28 5.63
N LYS A 25 27.34 9.59 5.32
CA LYS A 25 28.13 10.56 6.10
C LYS A 25 27.53 10.69 7.50
N LYS A 26 28.36 11.05 8.49
CA LYS A 26 27.93 11.19 9.90
C LYS A 26 26.68 12.05 10.07
N PHE A 27 26.61 13.18 9.38
CA PHE A 27 25.45 14.08 9.43
C PHE A 27 24.17 13.43 8.88
N ASP A 28 24.25 12.82 7.68
CA ASP A 28 23.11 12.16 7.04
C ASP A 28 22.61 10.97 7.89
N HIS A 29 23.54 10.22 8.47
CA HIS A 29 23.23 9.13 9.39
C HIS A 29 22.48 9.64 10.64
N ALA A 30 22.99 10.68 11.30
CA ALA A 30 22.32 11.30 12.44
C ALA A 30 20.92 11.81 12.09
N GLN A 31 20.74 12.41 10.90
CA GLN A 31 19.45 12.89 10.43
C GLN A 31 18.46 11.75 10.17
N VAL A 32 18.90 10.65 9.53
CA VAL A 32 18.08 9.46 9.32
C VAL A 32 17.61 8.88 10.65
N MET A 33 18.51 8.79 11.65
CA MET A 33 18.14 8.28 12.97
C MET A 33 17.16 9.22 13.69
N ARG A 34 17.35 10.55 13.61
CA ARG A 34 16.42 11.51 14.21
C ARG A 34 15.01 11.36 13.64
N ARG A 35 14.88 11.28 12.31
CA ARG A 35 13.59 11.11 11.63
C ARG A 35 12.91 9.79 12.04
N SER A 36 13.70 8.72 12.15
CA SER A 36 13.25 7.41 12.59
C SER A 36 12.76 7.44 14.04
N LEU A 37 13.49 8.14 14.92
CA LEU A 37 13.13 8.32 16.33
C LEU A 37 11.85 9.15 16.47
N ASN A 38 11.73 10.24 15.73
CA ASN A 38 10.53 11.07 15.71
C ASN A 38 9.31 10.28 15.24
N ALA A 39 9.43 9.47 14.18
CA ALA A 39 8.35 8.60 13.74
C ALA A 39 7.93 7.58 14.83
N CYS A 40 8.88 6.99 15.56
CA CYS A 40 8.57 6.10 16.67
C CYS A 40 7.87 6.86 17.81
N ALA A 41 8.38 8.03 18.19
CA ALA A 41 7.76 8.88 19.21
C ALA A 41 6.37 9.36 18.81
N ILE A 42 6.08 9.55 17.51
CA ILE A 42 4.73 9.89 17.03
C ILE A 42 3.80 8.68 17.16
N LEU A 43 4.27 7.48 16.77
CA LEU A 43 3.45 6.27 16.65
C LEU A 43 3.21 5.54 17.97
N CYS A 44 4.11 5.63 18.96
CA CYS A 44 3.93 4.90 20.20
C CYS A 44 2.69 5.39 20.97
N GLU A 45 2.05 4.47 21.70
CA GLU A 45 0.96 4.84 22.61
C GLU A 45 1.52 5.70 23.74
N ASP A 46 2.34 5.10 24.60
CA ASP A 46 2.86 5.76 25.78
C ASP A 46 4.35 6.06 25.61
N HIS A 47 5.13 5.05 25.21
CA HIS A 47 6.58 5.12 25.22
C HIS A 47 7.25 4.25 24.14
N CYS A 48 8.49 4.61 23.87
CA CYS A 48 9.45 3.83 23.11
C CYS A 48 10.46 3.23 24.09
N VAL A 49 10.98 2.05 23.79
CA VAL A 49 11.92 1.33 24.66
C VAL A 49 13.22 1.08 23.93
N ALA A 50 14.33 1.42 24.58
CA ALA A 50 15.69 1.09 24.15
C ALA A 50 16.55 0.76 25.37
N PRO A 51 17.38 -0.30 25.34
CA PRO A 51 18.35 -0.55 26.39
C PRO A 51 19.29 0.66 26.57
N PRO A 52 19.73 1.01 27.80
CA PRO A 52 20.62 2.15 28.00
C PRO A 52 21.87 2.12 27.11
N GLY A 53 22.41 0.91 26.87
CA GLY A 53 23.55 0.68 25.98
C GLY A 53 23.36 1.25 24.57
N PHE A 54 22.16 1.18 23.99
CA PHE A 54 21.91 1.68 22.63
C PHE A 54 22.17 3.18 22.48
N LEU A 55 22.03 3.95 23.57
CA LEU A 55 22.25 5.39 23.56
C LEU A 55 23.70 5.76 23.85
N VAL A 56 24.41 4.99 24.68
CA VAL A 56 25.74 5.38 25.16
C VAL A 56 26.88 4.73 24.38
N GLU A 57 26.67 3.53 23.83
CA GLU A 57 27.73 2.72 23.18
C GLU A 57 28.36 3.39 21.96
N ASP A 58 27.61 4.21 21.23
CA ASP A 58 28.00 4.79 19.94
C ASP A 58 27.81 6.31 19.92
N GLN A 59 28.74 7.02 19.29
CA GLN A 59 28.75 8.49 19.23
C GLN A 59 27.48 9.06 18.56
N ILE A 60 27.03 8.48 17.45
CA ILE A 60 25.89 9.03 16.69
C ILE A 60 24.60 8.86 17.48
N ALA A 61 24.42 7.74 18.18
CA ALA A 61 23.27 7.53 19.05
C ALA A 61 23.30 8.42 20.28
N PHE A 62 24.48 8.65 20.87
CA PHE A 62 24.64 9.53 22.01
C PHE A 62 24.33 10.99 21.65
N GLU A 63 24.94 11.50 20.58
CA GLU A 63 24.65 12.85 20.06
C GLU A 63 23.16 13.01 19.72
N LEU A 64 22.50 11.97 19.20
CA LEU A 64 21.06 12.02 18.97
C LEU A 64 20.29 12.12 20.29
N ALA A 65 20.67 11.37 21.32
CA ALA A 65 20.04 11.42 22.65
C ALA A 65 20.20 12.80 23.31
N GLU A 66 21.37 13.43 23.18
CA GLU A 66 21.60 14.81 23.63
C GLU A 66 20.70 15.80 22.87
N ASN A 67 20.72 15.74 21.54
CA ASN A 67 19.93 16.63 20.69
C ASN A 67 18.42 16.41 20.80
N GLN A 68 17.97 15.27 21.33
CA GLN A 68 16.56 14.90 21.52
C GLN A 68 16.24 14.58 22.99
N GLN A 69 16.98 15.19 23.94
CA GLN A 69 16.90 14.89 25.37
C GLN A 69 15.48 15.04 25.96
N ALA A 70 14.63 15.89 25.36
CA ALA A 70 13.25 16.06 25.82
C ALA A 70 12.45 14.74 25.82
N TYR A 71 12.78 13.77 24.95
CA TYR A 71 12.17 12.45 25.00
C TYR A 71 12.59 11.63 26.23
N LEU A 72 13.82 11.80 26.70
CA LEU A 72 14.32 11.17 27.92
C LEU A 72 13.71 11.85 29.16
N GLU A 73 13.68 13.18 29.16
CA GLU A 73 13.19 14.00 30.28
C GLU A 73 11.69 13.79 30.54
N HIS A 74 10.91 13.54 29.49
CA HIS A 74 9.47 13.29 29.58
C HIS A 74 9.10 11.81 29.55
N GLY A 75 10.07 10.90 29.61
CA GLY A 75 9.82 9.46 29.66
C GLY A 75 9.20 8.85 28.39
N VAL A 76 9.26 9.56 27.25
CA VAL A 76 8.87 9.02 25.94
C VAL A 76 9.84 7.93 25.52
N ILE A 77 11.13 8.05 25.84
CA ILE A 77 12.09 6.95 25.74
C ILE A 77 12.29 6.38 27.14
N GLN A 78 12.03 5.08 27.29
CA GLN A 78 12.26 4.34 28.52
C GLN A 78 13.44 3.38 28.37
N LEU A 79 14.24 3.32 29.44
CA LEU A 79 15.51 2.62 29.49
C LEU A 79 15.42 1.45 30.48
N PRO A 80 15.13 0.22 30.01
CA PRO A 80 14.97 -0.93 30.87
C PRO A 80 16.30 -1.48 31.33
N MET A 81 16.44 -1.67 32.64
CA MET A 81 17.63 -2.26 33.27
C MET A 81 17.27 -3.13 34.47
N ARG A 82 18.18 -4.03 34.83
CA ARG A 82 17.99 -4.94 35.99
C ARG A 82 18.65 -4.41 37.25
N GLU A 83 19.68 -3.62 37.06
CA GLU A 83 20.53 -3.06 38.10
C GLU A 83 19.81 -1.93 38.82
N ASN A 84 20.27 -1.61 40.02
CA ASN A 84 19.61 -0.64 40.88
C ASN A 84 19.98 0.81 40.51
N SER A 85 21.09 1.00 39.79
CA SER A 85 21.57 2.30 39.35
C SER A 85 22.26 2.20 37.99
N LEU A 86 22.29 3.30 37.23
CA LEU A 86 23.01 3.38 35.95
C LEU A 86 24.52 3.15 36.11
N ALA A 87 25.09 3.52 37.26
CA ALA A 87 26.48 3.22 37.60
C ALA A 87 26.70 1.70 37.72
N ASP A 88 25.85 0.99 38.46
CA ASP A 88 25.91 -0.47 38.57
C ASP A 88 25.72 -1.16 37.20
N PHE A 89 24.81 -0.62 36.38
CA PHE A 89 24.61 -1.08 35.01
C PHE A 89 25.87 -0.93 34.16
N ALA A 90 26.49 0.26 34.19
CA ALA A 90 27.69 0.56 33.43
C ALA A 90 28.84 -0.37 33.86
N GLU A 91 29.08 -0.51 35.16
CA GLU A 91 30.16 -1.34 35.69
C GLU A 91 30.01 -2.81 35.27
N LYS A 92 28.82 -3.40 35.44
CA LYS A 92 28.56 -4.78 35.00
C LYS A 92 28.74 -4.96 33.50
N LYS A 93 28.35 -3.96 32.71
CA LYS A 93 28.51 -4.01 31.25
C LYS A 93 29.96 -3.87 30.83
N ARG A 94 30.74 -3.00 31.47
CA ARG A 94 32.16 -2.78 31.18
C ARG A 94 32.99 -4.07 31.31
N VAL A 95 32.73 -4.86 32.36
CA VAL A 95 33.40 -6.17 32.55
C VAL A 95 33.25 -7.06 31.32
N GLY A 96 32.02 -7.28 30.85
CA GLY A 96 31.78 -8.16 29.69
C GLY A 96 32.21 -7.57 28.35
N TYR A 97 32.24 -6.25 28.23
CA TYR A 97 32.59 -5.56 26.99
C TYR A 97 34.09 -5.19 26.92
N GLU A 98 34.88 -5.50 27.94
CA GLU A 98 36.32 -5.17 28.01
C GLU A 98 37.10 -5.60 26.75
N PRO A 99 36.94 -6.82 26.20
CA PRO A 99 37.65 -7.23 24.99
C PRO A 99 37.32 -6.37 23.76
N MET A 100 36.22 -5.62 23.81
CA MET A 100 35.68 -4.80 22.73
C MET A 100 35.63 -3.32 23.12
N ARG A 101 36.39 -2.89 24.14
CA ARG A 101 36.37 -1.53 24.68
C ARG A 101 36.47 -0.46 23.59
N ASN A 102 37.37 -0.65 22.63
CA ASN A 102 37.56 0.32 21.53
C ASN A 102 36.31 0.50 20.65
N ARG A 103 35.55 -0.58 20.45
CA ARG A 103 34.34 -0.59 19.63
C ARG A 103 33.15 0.03 20.35
N TYR A 104 33.00 -0.25 21.65
CA TYR A 104 31.91 0.25 22.50
C TYR A 104 32.41 1.31 23.48
N SER A 105 33.28 2.19 23.02
CA SER A 105 34.03 3.12 23.88
C SER A 105 33.13 4.04 24.71
N GLY A 106 31.96 4.42 24.19
CA GLY A 106 31.03 5.26 24.92
C GLY A 106 30.40 4.61 26.16
N LEU A 107 30.42 3.28 26.27
CA LEU A 107 30.04 2.59 27.51
C LEU A 107 31.06 2.83 28.65
N PHE A 108 32.32 3.11 28.29
CA PHE A 108 33.42 3.39 29.20
C PHE A 108 33.61 4.90 29.46
N ASP A 109 32.71 5.72 28.94
CA ASP A 109 32.68 7.15 29.11
C ASP A 109 31.64 7.51 30.19
N ASP A 110 32.12 7.82 31.40
CA ASP A 110 31.25 8.13 32.54
C ASP A 110 30.35 9.34 32.27
N THR A 111 30.78 10.29 31.43
CA THR A 111 29.98 11.48 31.11
C THR A 111 28.67 11.12 30.43
N ARG A 112 28.63 10.03 29.66
CA ARG A 112 27.42 9.53 28.98
C ARG A 112 26.46 8.85 29.93
N ILE A 113 26.99 8.11 30.91
CA ILE A 113 26.20 7.45 31.95
C ILE A 113 25.58 8.51 32.86
N GLU A 114 26.36 9.52 33.24
CA GLU A 114 25.87 10.67 34.00
C GLU A 114 24.80 11.46 33.24
N PHE A 115 24.99 11.68 31.94
CA PHE A 115 23.97 12.30 31.10
C PHE A 115 22.63 11.55 31.19
N LEU A 116 22.64 10.22 31.03
CA LEU A 116 21.41 9.44 31.20
C LEU A 116 20.84 9.57 32.61
N GLY A 117 21.68 9.59 33.65
CA GLY A 117 21.22 9.75 35.03
C GLY A 117 20.57 11.11 35.31
N ARG A 118 21.00 12.17 34.62
CA ARG A 118 20.43 13.52 34.77
C ARG A 118 19.15 13.73 33.96
N HIS A 119 19.07 13.14 32.76
CA HIS A 119 18.00 13.46 31.81
C HIS A 119 16.96 12.35 31.64
N ALA A 120 17.28 11.08 31.91
CA ALA A 120 16.33 9.99 31.71
C ALA A 120 15.41 9.78 32.92
N THR A 121 14.18 10.29 32.83
CA THR A 121 13.14 10.03 33.83
C THR A 121 12.50 8.64 33.64
N GLY A 122 12.61 8.08 32.44
CA GLY A 122 12.06 6.78 32.05
C GLY A 122 12.93 5.56 32.37
N ILE A 123 13.70 5.54 33.46
CA ILE A 123 14.47 4.34 33.85
C ILE A 123 13.51 3.32 34.46
N ILE A 124 13.34 2.17 33.81
CA ILE A 124 12.35 1.16 34.19
C ILE A 124 13.01 -0.18 34.54
N ARG A 125 12.33 -0.97 35.37
CA ARG A 125 12.82 -2.28 35.79
C ARG A 125 12.57 -3.33 34.71
N ARG A 126 13.64 -4.04 34.32
CA ARG A 126 13.59 -5.27 33.52
C ARG A 126 13.66 -6.49 34.43
N LYS A 127 12.95 -7.55 34.07
CA LYS A 127 12.96 -8.86 34.74
C LYS A 127 13.82 -9.87 33.98
N SER A 128 13.79 -9.85 32.64
CA SER A 128 14.55 -10.81 31.82
C SER A 128 16.07 -10.66 32.00
N HIS A 129 16.75 -11.80 32.14
CA HIS A 129 18.19 -11.87 31.88
C HIS A 129 18.39 -12.05 30.39
N ILE A 130 18.94 -11.03 29.72
CA ILE A 130 19.09 -11.06 28.27
C ILE A 130 20.06 -12.17 27.86
N THR A 131 21.15 -12.36 28.60
CA THR A 131 22.11 -13.43 28.31
C THR A 131 21.47 -14.80 28.41
N ASP A 132 20.76 -15.12 29.50
CA ASP A 132 20.06 -16.43 29.63
C ASP A 132 19.04 -16.62 28.51
N GLY A 133 18.35 -15.55 28.13
CA GLY A 133 17.43 -15.55 27.00
C GLY A 133 18.12 -15.88 25.68
N ILE A 134 19.30 -15.30 25.43
CA ILE A 134 20.12 -15.61 24.24
C ILE A 134 20.61 -17.05 24.29
N LEU A 135 21.23 -17.49 25.39
CA LEU A 135 21.73 -18.86 25.56
C LEU A 135 20.63 -19.87 25.25
N LYS A 136 19.46 -19.69 25.87
CA LYS A 136 18.30 -20.56 25.66
C LYS A 136 17.80 -20.53 24.22
N ASP A 137 17.50 -19.35 23.67
CA ASP A 137 16.83 -19.24 22.37
C ASP A 137 17.78 -19.51 21.18
N TRP A 138 19.08 -19.24 21.33
CA TRP A 138 20.11 -19.54 20.34
C TRP A 138 20.30 -21.04 20.21
N SER A 139 20.62 -21.72 21.31
CA SER A 139 20.85 -23.17 21.30
C SER A 139 19.58 -23.93 20.90
N SER A 140 18.43 -23.62 21.49
CA SER A 140 17.18 -24.32 21.15
C SER A 140 16.68 -23.99 19.74
N GLY A 141 16.99 -22.81 19.20
CA GLY A 141 16.58 -22.41 17.86
C GLY A 141 17.32 -23.20 16.77
N ALA A 142 18.61 -23.45 17.01
CA ALA A 142 19.45 -24.30 16.18
C ALA A 142 18.91 -25.75 16.12
N GLU A 143 18.33 -26.26 17.19
CA GLU A 143 17.78 -27.62 17.24
C GLU A 143 16.37 -27.70 16.64
N VAL A 144 15.43 -26.89 17.15
CA VAL A 144 13.98 -27.03 16.90
C VAL A 144 13.54 -26.49 15.52
N GLY A 145 14.46 -25.92 14.74
CA GLY A 145 14.16 -25.48 13.36
C GLY A 145 13.28 -24.23 13.31
N LYS A 146 13.46 -23.30 14.26
CA LYS A 146 12.78 -21.99 14.24
C LYS A 146 13.00 -21.32 12.88
N ARG A 147 11.97 -20.68 12.32
CA ARG A 147 12.01 -20.05 10.97
C ARG A 147 13.19 -19.09 10.78
N ILE A 148 13.64 -18.41 11.83
CA ILE A 148 14.78 -17.49 11.80
C ILE A 148 16.12 -18.20 11.49
N TRP A 149 16.28 -19.45 11.90
CA TRP A 149 17.48 -20.26 11.67
C TRP A 149 17.55 -20.89 10.28
N LEU A 150 16.44 -20.93 9.53
CA LEU A 150 16.38 -21.60 8.21
C LEU A 150 17.48 -21.13 7.23
N PRO A 151 17.77 -19.83 7.08
CA PRO A 151 18.82 -19.38 6.17
C PRO A 151 20.21 -19.91 6.58
N SER A 152 20.54 -19.91 7.88
CA SER A 152 21.80 -20.49 8.37
C SER A 152 21.83 -22.01 8.18
N LYS A 153 20.71 -22.70 8.45
CA LYS A 153 20.60 -24.16 8.30
C LYS A 153 20.77 -24.64 6.86
N GLN A 154 20.38 -23.84 5.87
CA GLN A 154 20.56 -24.17 4.46
C GLN A 154 22.02 -24.09 4.00
N LEU A 155 22.86 -23.36 4.73
CA LEU A 155 24.26 -23.12 4.37
C LEU A 155 25.24 -23.98 5.17
N LEU A 156 24.79 -24.65 6.23
CA LEU A 156 25.64 -25.31 7.21
C LEU A 156 25.24 -26.77 7.41
N THR A 157 26.23 -27.60 7.74
CA THR A 157 26.01 -28.99 8.15
C THR A 157 25.47 -29.04 9.59
N ALA A 158 24.83 -30.15 9.96
CA ALA A 158 24.34 -30.38 11.32
C ALA A 158 25.47 -30.28 12.37
N SER A 159 26.64 -30.85 12.09
CA SER A 159 27.80 -30.79 13.00
C SER A 159 28.29 -29.36 13.23
N THR A 160 28.32 -28.53 12.17
CA THR A 160 28.71 -27.12 12.29
C THR A 160 27.69 -26.32 13.08
N ILE A 161 26.39 -26.61 12.90
CA ILE A 161 25.32 -26.00 13.69
C ILE A 161 25.46 -26.34 15.18
N ASP A 162 25.76 -27.59 15.51
CA ASP A 162 25.95 -28.04 16.91
C ASP A 162 27.14 -27.35 17.59
N LEU A 163 28.21 -27.05 16.84
CA LEU A 163 29.34 -26.27 17.34
C LEU A 163 28.93 -24.80 17.59
N ILE A 164 28.27 -24.17 16.62
CA ILE A 164 27.82 -22.77 16.72
C ILE A 164 26.82 -22.57 17.85
N ALA A 165 25.96 -23.55 18.10
CA ALA A 165 24.96 -23.50 19.17
C ALA A 165 25.56 -23.36 20.57
N LYS A 166 26.83 -23.73 20.75
CA LYS A 166 27.56 -23.68 22.03
C LYS A 166 28.34 -22.37 22.26
N ILE A 167 28.63 -21.62 21.19
CA ILE A 167 29.49 -20.42 21.26
C ILE A 167 28.99 -19.41 22.31
N PRO A 168 27.70 -19.04 22.37
CA PRO A 168 27.22 -18.11 23.40
C PRO A 168 27.50 -18.57 24.83
N GLY A 169 27.37 -19.87 25.13
CA GLY A 169 27.65 -20.41 26.46
C GLY A 169 29.12 -20.33 26.82
N ILE A 170 29.99 -20.63 25.85
CA ILE A 170 31.45 -20.51 26.03
C ILE A 170 31.86 -19.06 26.32
N LEU A 171 31.22 -18.08 25.66
CA LEU A 171 31.49 -16.66 25.90
C LEU A 171 31.02 -16.22 27.29
N ASP A 172 29.83 -16.65 27.69
CA ASP A 172 29.27 -16.35 29.01
C ASP A 172 30.13 -16.94 30.14
N ASP A 173 30.61 -18.18 29.98
CA ASP A 173 31.53 -18.83 30.93
C ASP A 173 32.86 -18.07 31.08
N ARG A 174 33.32 -17.40 30.01
CA ARG A 174 34.51 -16.53 30.03
C ARG A 174 34.21 -15.13 30.59
N GLY A 175 32.97 -14.84 30.96
CA GLY A 175 32.53 -13.51 31.40
C GLY A 175 32.51 -12.47 30.27
N VAL A 176 32.52 -12.90 29.01
CA VAL A 176 32.52 -12.01 27.83
C VAL A 176 31.08 -11.76 27.39
N ALA A 177 30.77 -10.53 27.02
CA ALA A 177 29.45 -10.18 26.53
C ALA A 177 29.11 -10.94 25.23
N VAL A 178 27.93 -11.56 25.20
CA VAL A 178 27.41 -12.30 24.04
C VAL A 178 26.92 -11.32 22.96
N THR A 179 27.86 -10.67 22.29
CA THR A 179 27.61 -9.79 21.14
C THR A 179 28.07 -10.45 19.84
N TRP A 180 27.67 -9.89 18.71
CA TRP A 180 28.14 -10.39 17.42
C TRP A 180 29.65 -10.30 17.27
N GLU A 181 30.26 -9.26 17.84
CA GLU A 181 31.71 -9.06 17.80
C GLU A 181 32.47 -10.16 18.57
N ALA A 182 31.88 -10.73 19.62
CA ALA A 182 32.48 -11.86 20.33
C ALA A 182 32.21 -13.18 19.62
N ILE A 183 31.03 -13.33 19.03
CA ILE A 183 30.63 -14.56 18.37
C ILE A 183 31.38 -14.75 17.06
N SER A 184 31.53 -13.70 16.24
CA SER A 184 32.07 -13.84 14.89
C SER A 184 33.48 -14.43 14.82
N PRO A 185 34.44 -14.11 15.72
CA PRO A 185 35.77 -14.73 15.72
C PRO A 185 35.79 -16.18 16.19
N GLU A 186 34.80 -16.62 16.98
CA GLU A 186 34.69 -17.99 17.47
C GLU A 186 34.00 -18.92 16.46
N LEU A 187 33.51 -18.38 15.34
CA LEU A 187 32.89 -19.18 14.28
C LEU A 187 33.95 -20.05 13.57
N PRO A 188 33.67 -21.34 13.32
CA PRO A 188 34.55 -22.17 12.52
C PRO A 188 34.57 -21.67 11.06
N GLU A 189 35.64 -21.94 10.30
CA GLU A 189 35.80 -21.45 8.92
C GLU A 189 34.65 -21.90 8.01
N GLU A 190 34.11 -23.11 8.23
CA GLU A 190 32.97 -23.65 7.49
C GLU A 190 31.69 -22.84 7.72
N ALA A 191 31.61 -22.06 8.81
CA ALA A 191 30.46 -21.22 9.13
C ALA A 191 30.48 -19.85 8.43
N ARG A 192 31.59 -19.49 7.77
CA ARG A 192 31.77 -18.20 7.11
C ARG A 192 30.66 -17.84 6.11
N PRO A 193 30.11 -18.75 5.29
CA PRO A 193 28.99 -18.43 4.39
C PRO A 193 27.71 -18.03 5.12
N ALA A 194 27.53 -18.47 6.37
CA ALA A 194 26.33 -18.20 7.18
C ALA A 194 26.52 -17.02 8.16
N LYS A 195 27.60 -16.24 8.02
CA LYS A 195 27.93 -15.13 8.90
C LYS A 195 26.75 -14.15 9.08
N ASP A 196 26.23 -13.62 7.98
CA ASP A 196 25.13 -12.64 8.02
C ASP A 196 23.80 -13.21 8.56
N PRO A 197 23.32 -14.39 8.12
CA PRO A 197 22.09 -14.94 8.69
C PRO A 197 22.22 -15.32 10.17
N LEU A 198 23.41 -15.73 10.64
CA LEU A 198 23.68 -15.94 12.07
C LEU A 198 23.65 -14.61 12.85
N ARG A 199 24.25 -13.54 12.32
CA ARG A 199 24.17 -12.20 12.90
C ARG A 199 22.72 -11.74 13.04
N ASN A 200 21.93 -11.89 11.99
CA ASN A 200 20.50 -11.55 12.00
C ASN A 200 19.70 -12.38 13.01
N THR A 201 20.07 -13.65 13.19
CA THR A 201 19.46 -14.54 14.18
C THR A 201 19.74 -14.05 15.61
N LEU A 202 20.96 -13.59 15.89
CA LEU A 202 21.32 -13.03 17.20
C LEU A 202 20.47 -11.79 17.51
N GLN A 203 20.36 -10.88 16.54
CA GLN A 203 19.56 -9.66 16.68
C GLN A 203 18.08 -9.98 16.93
N HIS A 204 17.49 -10.91 16.16
CA HIS A 204 16.12 -11.37 16.39
C HIS A 204 15.90 -11.88 17.82
N ILE A 205 16.81 -12.70 18.33
CA ILE A 205 16.70 -13.28 19.68
C ILE A 205 16.85 -12.19 20.74
N TYR A 206 17.87 -11.34 20.62
CA TYR A 206 18.14 -10.24 21.55
C TYR A 206 16.95 -9.27 21.62
N PHE A 207 16.46 -8.77 20.48
CA PHE A 207 15.32 -7.86 20.41
C PHE A 207 14.03 -8.52 20.90
N GLY A 208 13.85 -9.82 20.58
CA GLY A 208 12.70 -10.61 20.99
C GLY A 208 12.50 -10.66 22.51
N GLN A 209 13.58 -10.60 23.31
CA GLN A 209 13.45 -10.55 24.77
C GLN A 209 12.72 -9.28 25.24
N TYR A 210 13.11 -8.12 24.71
CA TYR A 210 12.48 -6.84 25.05
C TYR A 210 11.06 -6.75 24.50
N CYS A 211 10.84 -7.14 23.24
CA CYS A 211 9.51 -7.09 22.65
C CYS A 211 8.50 -7.98 23.38
N ARG A 212 8.91 -9.15 23.87
CA ARG A 212 8.02 -10.02 24.66
C ARG A 212 7.73 -9.46 26.05
N GLU A 213 8.76 -9.00 26.76
CA GLU A 213 8.60 -8.51 28.14
C GLU A 213 7.73 -7.24 28.20
N PHE A 214 8.00 -6.29 27.32
CA PHE A 214 7.34 -4.98 27.30
C PHE A 214 6.21 -4.91 26.25
N LYS A 215 5.86 -6.04 25.60
CA LYS A 215 4.81 -6.15 24.58
C LYS A 215 4.98 -5.15 23.41
N LEU A 216 6.22 -4.94 23.00
CA LEU A 216 6.58 -3.93 22.01
C LEU A 216 6.39 -4.44 20.58
N VAL A 217 6.20 -3.48 19.67
CA VAL A 217 6.27 -3.70 18.21
C VAL A 217 7.42 -2.87 17.62
N ALA A 218 7.84 -3.18 16.40
CA ALA A 218 8.81 -2.38 15.67
C ALA A 218 8.16 -1.62 14.51
N VAL A 219 8.73 -0.45 14.21
CA VAL A 219 8.41 0.30 13.00
C VAL A 219 9.18 -0.30 11.82
N THR A 220 8.44 -0.64 10.77
CA THR A 220 8.95 -1.18 9.50
C THR A 220 9.27 -0.05 8.51
N THR A 221 9.96 -0.40 7.42
CA THR A 221 10.34 0.51 6.32
C THR A 221 11.13 1.75 6.73
N LEU A 222 11.86 1.66 7.85
CA LEU A 222 12.80 2.69 8.27
C LEU A 222 13.84 2.90 7.16
N PRO A 223 14.28 4.14 6.88
CA PRO A 223 15.23 4.40 5.81
C PRO A 223 16.52 3.59 6.00
N TYR A 224 16.98 2.95 4.94
CA TYR A 224 18.18 2.09 4.89
C TYR A 224 18.14 0.80 5.75
N ILE A 225 17.05 0.54 6.49
CA ILE A 225 16.86 -0.68 7.28
C ILE A 225 15.86 -1.57 6.54
N VAL A 226 16.39 -2.55 5.80
CA VAL A 226 15.61 -3.35 4.84
C VAL A 226 14.79 -4.46 5.51
N HIS A 227 15.23 -4.98 6.65
CA HIS A 227 14.52 -6.02 7.40
C HIS A 227 14.45 -5.71 8.90
N ASP A 228 13.30 -5.95 9.52
CA ASP A 228 13.02 -5.74 10.95
C ASP A 228 13.50 -6.90 11.83
N PHE A 229 14.45 -7.72 11.35
CA PHE A 229 14.90 -8.94 12.01
C PHE A 229 13.74 -9.90 12.38
N ARG A 230 12.59 -9.81 11.70
CA ARG A 230 11.38 -10.59 12.00
C ARG A 230 10.86 -10.42 13.43
N ILE A 231 11.11 -9.26 14.04
CA ILE A 231 10.45 -8.88 15.30
C ILE A 231 9.00 -8.49 15.03
N THR A 232 8.15 -8.52 16.04
CA THR A 232 6.71 -8.25 15.87
C THR A 232 6.46 -6.85 15.31
N SER A 233 5.69 -6.76 14.23
CA SER A 233 5.24 -5.51 13.62
C SER A 233 3.77 -5.63 13.18
N GLU A 234 3.08 -4.50 13.02
CA GLU A 234 1.71 -4.43 12.49
C GLU A 234 1.64 -3.37 11.39
N PRO A 235 0.67 -3.42 10.45
CA PRO A 235 0.60 -2.50 9.31
C PRO A 235 0.68 -1.00 9.66
N GLY A 236 0.14 -0.60 10.82
CA GLY A 236 0.18 0.79 11.30
C GLY A 236 1.53 1.26 11.87
N TYR A 237 2.53 0.39 11.96
CA TYR A 237 3.90 0.74 12.36
C TYR A 237 4.83 0.65 11.15
N ASN A 238 4.62 1.58 10.22
CA ASN A 238 5.34 1.65 8.96
C ASN A 238 5.77 3.10 8.71
N TYR A 239 7.08 3.33 8.70
CA TYR A 239 7.66 4.68 8.60
C TYR A 239 7.26 5.34 7.28
N ARG A 240 7.41 4.62 6.18
CA ARG A 240 7.09 5.14 4.84
C ARG A 240 5.62 5.55 4.74
N TRP A 241 4.71 4.72 5.25
CA TRP A 241 3.28 5.01 5.28
C TRP A 241 2.96 6.22 6.16
N LEU A 242 3.51 6.30 7.37
CA LEU A 242 3.34 7.47 8.23
C LEU A 242 3.79 8.75 7.52
N THR A 243 5.00 8.77 6.96
CA THR A 243 5.52 9.98 6.30
C THR A 243 4.66 10.42 5.12
N LYS A 244 4.15 9.48 4.31
CA LYS A 244 3.24 9.76 3.20
C LYS A 244 1.88 10.26 3.67
N PHE A 245 1.37 9.70 4.76
CA PHE A 245 0.14 10.18 5.40
C PHE A 245 0.31 11.60 5.94
N LEU A 246 1.42 11.90 6.61
CA LEU A 246 1.72 13.26 7.10
C LEU A 246 1.94 14.26 5.95
N ASP A 247 2.55 13.83 4.84
CA ASP A 247 2.74 14.64 3.63
C ASP A 247 1.41 15.11 3.06
N VAL A 248 0.39 14.25 3.09
CA VAL A 248 -0.94 14.61 2.63
C VAL A 248 -1.50 15.80 3.39
N PHE A 249 -1.23 15.94 4.68
CA PHE A 249 -1.68 17.07 5.49
C PHE A 249 -0.65 18.20 5.58
N GLY A 250 0.47 18.12 4.83
CA GLY A 250 1.52 19.15 4.87
C GLY A 250 2.26 19.25 6.22
N VAL A 251 2.09 18.28 7.11
CA VAL A 251 2.68 18.29 8.48
C VAL A 251 3.90 17.38 8.60
N ARG A 252 4.32 16.72 7.51
CA ARG A 252 5.48 15.81 7.56
C ARG A 252 6.73 16.51 8.05
N SER A 253 7.16 17.61 7.43
CA SER A 253 8.39 18.30 7.86
C SER A 253 8.25 18.86 9.27
N LEU A 254 7.07 19.39 9.61
CA LEU A 254 6.76 19.92 10.94
C LEU A 254 6.91 18.87 12.05
N LEU A 255 6.63 17.60 11.76
CA LEU A 255 6.69 16.52 12.74
C LEU A 255 7.96 15.67 12.60
N ILE A 256 8.25 15.13 11.42
CA ILE A 256 9.36 14.19 11.21
C ILE A 256 10.72 14.88 11.41
N ASP A 257 10.85 16.16 11.07
CA ASP A 257 12.08 16.93 11.26
C ASP A 257 12.07 17.77 12.57
N ALA A 258 11.03 17.67 13.40
CA ALA A 258 10.87 18.48 14.60
C ALA A 258 11.90 18.22 15.70
N PRO A 259 12.14 19.18 16.61
CA PRO A 259 12.80 18.90 17.87
C PRO A 259 11.88 18.08 18.79
N ALA A 260 12.48 17.23 19.64
CA ALA A 260 11.74 16.36 20.56
C ALA A 260 10.76 17.12 21.46
N SER A 261 11.13 18.33 21.93
CA SER A 261 10.26 19.16 22.77
C SER A 261 8.92 19.48 22.09
N PHE A 262 8.93 19.75 20.78
CA PHE A 262 7.72 20.01 20.02
C PHE A 262 6.83 18.77 19.92
N ILE A 263 7.40 17.60 19.60
CA ILE A 263 6.63 16.35 19.54
C ILE A 263 6.08 15.97 20.92
N VAL A 264 6.84 16.17 21.99
CA VAL A 264 6.35 15.97 23.37
C VAL A 264 5.14 16.85 23.66
N THR A 265 5.16 18.11 23.24
CA THR A 265 4.01 19.01 23.38
C THR A 265 2.82 18.52 22.57
N MET A 266 3.01 18.21 21.27
CA MET A 266 1.94 17.68 20.41
C MET A 266 1.33 16.39 20.95
N ARG A 267 2.13 15.49 21.55
CA ARG A 267 1.65 14.24 22.16
C ARG A 267 0.68 14.45 23.33
N ARG A 268 0.59 15.66 23.90
CA ARG A 268 -0.39 16.01 24.94
C ARG A 268 -1.73 16.48 24.37
N GLU A 269 -1.76 16.84 23.11
CA GLU A 269 -2.96 17.34 22.43
C GLU A 269 -3.87 16.19 22.01
N THR A 270 -5.13 16.25 22.40
CA THR A 270 -6.14 15.20 22.11
C THR A 270 -6.34 15.00 20.61
N GLY A 271 -6.34 16.09 19.84
CA GLY A 271 -6.47 16.05 18.38
C GLY A 271 -5.31 15.34 17.69
N PHE A 272 -4.09 15.53 18.17
CA PHE A 272 -2.92 14.80 17.67
C PHE A 272 -3.02 13.30 17.97
N ILE A 273 -3.42 12.94 19.20
CA ILE A 273 -3.64 11.54 19.59
C ILE A 273 -4.69 10.89 18.69
N ALA A 274 -5.84 11.54 18.50
CA ALA A 274 -6.92 11.04 17.67
C ALA A 274 -6.47 10.85 16.21
N PHE A 275 -5.67 11.77 15.69
CA PHE A 275 -5.15 11.74 14.33
C PHE A 275 -4.20 10.56 14.09
N ILE A 276 -3.26 10.30 15.01
CA ILE A 276 -2.36 9.15 14.89
C ILE A 276 -3.10 7.82 15.13
N ASP A 277 -4.08 7.80 16.04
CA ASP A 277 -4.96 6.63 16.22
C ASP A 277 -5.73 6.31 14.93
N ALA A 278 -6.28 7.34 14.26
CA ALA A 278 -6.96 7.19 12.99
C ALA A 278 -6.02 6.68 11.89
N PHE A 279 -4.78 7.18 11.82
CA PHE A 279 -3.74 6.65 10.92
C PHE A 279 -3.48 5.15 11.15
N VAL A 280 -3.22 4.74 12.39
CA VAL A 280 -2.91 3.34 12.74
C VAL A 280 -4.11 2.44 12.44
N ALA A 281 -5.32 2.89 12.76
CA ALA A 281 -6.55 2.15 12.49
C ALA A 281 -6.83 2.02 10.98
N LEU A 282 -6.66 3.11 10.22
CA LEU A 282 -6.82 3.11 8.77
C LEU A 282 -5.79 2.17 8.12
N SER A 283 -4.54 2.19 8.58
CA SER A 283 -3.46 1.33 8.08
C SER A 283 -3.74 -0.16 8.24
N ARG A 284 -4.60 -0.57 9.19
CA ARG A 284 -5.03 -1.97 9.35
C ARG A 284 -6.11 -2.39 8.35
N GLN A 285 -6.84 -1.44 7.77
CA GLN A 285 -7.94 -1.72 6.83
C GLN A 285 -7.54 -1.59 5.35
N ILE A 286 -6.48 -0.83 5.08
CA ILE A 286 -5.96 -0.59 3.73
C ILE A 286 -4.83 -1.55 3.42
N LYS A 287 -4.62 -1.85 2.13
CA LYS A 287 -3.60 -2.80 1.69
C LYS A 287 -2.32 -2.14 1.18
N THR A 288 -2.42 -0.88 0.73
CA THR A 288 -1.30 -0.19 0.07
C THR A 288 -1.07 1.23 0.59
N GLU A 289 0.16 1.72 0.39
CA GLU A 289 0.54 3.12 0.64
C GLU A 289 -0.30 4.10 -0.20
N THR A 290 -0.64 3.72 -1.43
CA THR A 290 -1.42 4.57 -2.33
C THR A 290 -2.83 4.76 -1.80
N ASP A 291 -3.48 3.70 -1.30
CA ASP A 291 -4.80 3.78 -0.69
C ASP A 291 -4.79 4.71 0.53
N LEU A 292 -3.75 4.58 1.36
CA LEU A 292 -3.55 5.44 2.53
C LEU A 292 -3.55 6.92 2.14
N VAL A 293 -2.70 7.25 1.15
CA VAL A 293 -2.53 8.62 0.66
C VAL A 293 -3.80 9.14 0.03
N PHE A 294 -4.46 8.33 -0.81
CA PHE A 294 -5.70 8.71 -1.46
C PHE A 294 -6.82 9.01 -0.45
N HIS A 295 -6.97 8.16 0.57
CA HIS A 295 -7.99 8.33 1.60
C HIS A 295 -7.72 9.50 2.55
N ALA A 296 -6.47 9.67 2.95
CA ALA A 296 -6.04 10.85 3.69
C ALA A 296 -6.32 12.13 2.88
N ALA A 297 -6.03 12.13 1.58
CA ALA A 297 -6.17 13.32 0.73
C ALA A 297 -7.63 13.69 0.51
N ARG A 298 -8.51 12.69 0.43
CA ARG A 298 -9.96 12.90 0.39
C ARG A 298 -10.45 13.55 1.68
N VAL A 299 -9.99 13.07 2.84
CA VAL A 299 -10.35 13.69 4.12
C VAL A 299 -9.79 15.11 4.25
N ARG A 300 -8.55 15.36 3.82
CA ARG A 300 -7.97 16.71 3.78
C ARG A 300 -8.88 17.71 3.06
N ARG A 301 -9.59 17.32 2.00
CA ARG A 301 -10.50 18.20 1.24
C ARG A 301 -11.84 18.44 1.92
N THR A 302 -12.21 17.61 2.89
CA THR A 302 -13.49 17.73 3.62
C THR A 302 -13.36 18.51 4.91
N VAL A 303 -12.15 18.71 5.42
CA VAL A 303 -11.88 19.49 6.62
C VAL A 303 -11.74 20.96 6.28
N GLY A 304 -12.25 21.84 7.14
CA GLY A 304 -12.28 23.29 6.91
C GLY A 304 -10.93 24.00 7.05
N TYR A 305 -9.91 23.32 7.55
CA TYR A 305 -8.60 23.89 7.81
C TYR A 305 -7.81 24.17 6.51
N ALA A 306 -7.19 25.35 6.42
CA ALA A 306 -6.37 25.76 5.29
C ALA A 306 -4.95 25.16 5.37
N TRP A 307 -4.81 23.87 5.07
CA TRP A 307 -3.53 23.13 5.13
C TRP A 307 -2.43 23.74 4.25
N GLU A 308 -2.78 24.41 3.15
CA GLU A 308 -1.84 25.09 2.26
C GLU A 308 -1.13 26.27 2.97
N SER A 309 -1.77 26.84 4.00
CA SER A 309 -1.18 27.94 4.76
C SER A 309 -0.03 27.49 5.66
N LEU A 310 0.04 26.20 6.02
CA LEU A 310 1.17 25.66 6.77
C LEU A 310 2.44 25.72 5.92
N ASP A 311 2.39 25.33 4.65
CA ASP A 311 3.55 25.36 3.74
C ASP A 311 4.18 26.76 3.62
N ALA A 312 3.39 27.82 3.76
CA ALA A 312 3.86 29.21 3.76
C ALA A 312 4.60 29.60 5.06
N ARG A 313 4.41 28.85 6.16
CA ARG A 313 5.02 29.09 7.48
C ARG A 313 6.35 28.35 7.68
N LYS A 314 6.94 27.81 6.60
CA LYS A 314 8.18 26.99 6.57
C LYS A 314 9.38 27.54 7.34
N LEU A 315 9.46 28.86 7.53
CA LEU A 315 10.61 29.53 8.14
C LEU A 315 10.59 29.54 9.69
N SER A 316 9.47 29.21 10.36
CA SER A 316 9.34 29.33 11.83
C SER A 316 8.48 28.23 12.47
N PHE A 317 8.45 27.04 11.88
CA PHE A 317 7.59 25.94 12.32
C PHE A 317 7.85 25.43 13.75
N TYR A 318 9.01 25.73 14.34
CA TYR A 318 9.37 25.26 15.68
C TYR A 318 9.19 26.32 16.77
N ASP A 319 8.74 27.53 16.39
CA ASP A 319 8.40 28.63 17.29
C ASP A 319 6.89 28.89 17.32
N LEU A 320 6.08 27.86 17.05
CA LEU A 320 4.62 27.96 17.14
C LEU A 320 4.22 28.30 18.57
N SER A 321 3.40 29.32 18.71
CA SER A 321 2.77 29.69 19.98
C SER A 321 1.85 28.58 20.48
N SER A 322 1.52 28.58 21.77
CA SER A 322 0.55 27.64 22.34
C SER A 322 -0.82 27.70 21.63
N LEU A 323 -1.20 28.87 21.14
CA LEU A 323 -2.43 29.06 20.35
C LEU A 323 -2.34 28.34 19.01
N GLU A 324 -1.22 28.45 18.29
CA GLU A 324 -1.03 27.78 16.99
C GLU A 324 -0.92 26.25 17.14
N ILE A 325 -0.32 25.77 18.24
CA ILE A 325 -0.30 24.34 18.58
C ILE A 325 -1.73 23.83 18.79
N SER A 326 -2.55 24.58 19.55
CA SER A 326 -3.96 24.24 19.78
C SER A 326 -4.80 24.29 18.51
N GLU A 327 -4.57 25.29 17.65
CA GLU A 327 -5.22 25.40 16.33
C GLU A 327 -4.89 24.20 15.45
N LEU A 328 -3.60 23.83 15.36
CA LEU A 328 -3.16 22.65 14.63
C LEU A 328 -3.76 21.36 15.22
N ALA A 329 -3.79 21.23 16.55
CA ALA A 329 -4.41 20.08 17.20
C ALA A 329 -5.90 19.96 16.84
N SER A 330 -6.65 21.07 16.84
CA SER A 330 -8.06 21.08 16.43
C SER A 330 -8.23 20.66 14.97
N ALA A 331 -7.35 21.10 14.07
CA ALA A 331 -7.38 20.70 12.67
C ALA A 331 -7.09 19.19 12.49
N LEU A 332 -6.14 18.65 13.25
CA LEU A 332 -5.83 17.22 13.27
C LEU A 332 -7.00 16.41 13.86
N GLU A 333 -7.70 16.94 14.87
CA GLU A 333 -8.90 16.32 15.43
C GLU A 333 -10.03 16.24 14.41
N GLU A 334 -10.28 17.32 13.67
CA GLU A 334 -11.28 17.35 12.60
C GLU A 334 -10.94 16.31 11.52
N ALA A 335 -9.67 16.23 11.10
CA ALA A 335 -9.21 15.21 10.16
C ALA A 335 -9.37 13.79 10.71
N ALA A 336 -9.05 13.57 11.99
CA ALA A 336 -9.24 12.29 12.66
C ALA A 336 -10.71 11.87 12.70
N ALA A 337 -11.62 12.80 13.03
CA ALA A 337 -13.05 12.56 13.07
C ALA A 337 -13.59 12.19 11.69
N GLN A 338 -13.15 12.90 10.64
CA GLN A 338 -13.53 12.59 9.26
C GLN A 338 -12.96 11.25 8.77
N LEU A 339 -11.72 10.90 9.13
CA LEU A 339 -11.16 9.57 8.86
C LEU A 339 -11.96 8.48 9.58
N THR A 340 -12.27 8.71 10.85
CA THR A 340 -13.04 7.77 11.68
C THR A 340 -14.42 7.51 11.10
N LEU A 341 -15.13 8.58 10.74
CA LEU A 341 -16.47 8.51 10.16
C LEU A 341 -16.45 7.88 8.77
N SER A 342 -15.47 8.22 7.94
CA SER A 342 -15.35 7.72 6.56
C SER A 342 -15.02 6.23 6.47
N PHE A 343 -14.30 5.67 7.46
CA PHE A 343 -13.82 4.29 7.45
C PHE A 343 -14.39 3.42 8.58
N GLY A 344 -15.36 3.93 9.33
CA GLY A 344 -15.93 3.22 10.48
C GLY A 344 -14.86 2.81 11.50
N LEU A 345 -13.85 3.65 11.69
CA LEU A 345 -12.75 3.34 12.61
C LEU A 345 -13.29 3.39 14.04
N THR A 346 -12.73 2.56 14.92
CA THR A 346 -13.07 2.64 16.33
C THR A 346 -12.44 3.90 16.94
N ALA A 347 -13.26 4.89 17.27
CA ALA A 347 -12.81 6.06 18.00
C ALA A 347 -12.34 5.67 19.41
N ARG A 348 -11.31 6.36 19.91
CA ARG A 348 -10.96 6.32 21.33
C ARG A 348 -12.14 6.94 22.10
N ALA A 349 -12.67 6.26 23.11
CA ALA A 349 -13.75 6.81 23.92
C ALA A 349 -13.24 8.04 24.68
N THR A 350 -13.71 9.23 24.31
CA THR A 350 -13.50 10.46 25.06
C THR A 350 -14.63 10.67 26.08
N PRO A 351 -14.35 11.19 27.29
CA PRO A 351 -15.38 11.67 28.19
C PRO A 351 -16.11 12.84 27.51
N ALA A 352 -17.42 12.75 27.39
CA ALA A 352 -18.25 13.69 26.65
C ALA A 352 -18.19 15.11 27.24
N VAL A 353 -18.02 16.11 26.38
CA VAL A 353 -18.59 17.45 26.58
C VAL A 353 -19.71 17.61 25.57
N VAL A 354 -20.93 17.53 26.07
CA VAL A 354 -22.16 17.74 25.31
C VAL A 354 -22.37 19.24 25.14
N ASN A 355 -22.63 19.68 23.91
CA ASN A 355 -23.43 20.89 23.67
C ASN A 355 -24.56 20.55 22.69
N PRO A 356 -25.80 20.96 22.99
CA PRO A 356 -26.98 20.47 22.29
C PRO A 356 -27.27 21.27 21.00
N ALA A 357 -27.63 20.50 19.98
CA ALA A 357 -28.59 20.79 18.91
C ALA A 357 -28.46 22.10 18.10
N LEU A 358 -28.12 21.93 16.82
CA LEU A 358 -28.97 22.39 15.73
C LEU A 358 -29.21 21.21 14.78
N VAL A 359 -30.30 20.49 15.03
CA VAL A 359 -30.87 19.54 14.08
C VAL A 359 -31.50 20.35 12.96
N VAL A 360 -30.79 20.47 11.85
CA VAL A 360 -31.43 20.80 10.57
C VAL A 360 -31.65 19.47 9.87
N SER A 361 -32.91 19.06 9.80
CA SER A 361 -33.33 17.95 8.97
C SER A 361 -33.08 18.31 7.51
N GLN A 362 -32.10 17.66 6.88
CA GLN A 362 -32.12 17.46 5.45
C GLN A 362 -32.03 15.96 5.19
N GLN A 363 -33.18 15.39 4.82
CA GLN A 363 -33.23 14.13 4.10
C GLN A 363 -32.29 14.24 2.89
N THR A 364 -31.12 13.61 2.95
CA THR A 364 -30.22 13.53 1.80
C THR A 364 -30.46 12.20 1.10
N MET A 365 -31.05 12.31 -0.09
CA MET A 365 -31.19 11.23 -1.05
C MET A 365 -29.84 10.56 -1.30
N SER A 366 -29.84 9.22 -1.40
CA SER A 366 -28.69 8.40 -1.77
C SER A 366 -27.97 8.95 -3.01
N ALA A 367 -26.71 9.40 -2.86
CA ALA A 367 -25.91 9.89 -3.98
C ALA A 367 -25.70 8.82 -5.06
N GLU A 368 -26.08 9.14 -6.30
CA GLU A 368 -26.04 8.26 -7.48
C GLU A 368 -24.58 7.89 -7.87
N PRO A 369 -24.31 6.68 -8.39
CA PRO A 369 -22.94 6.22 -8.69
C PRO A 369 -22.23 7.02 -9.79
N ASP A 370 -20.96 7.38 -9.60
CA ASP A 370 -20.18 8.15 -10.58
C ASP A 370 -19.58 7.28 -11.70
N LEU A 371 -19.34 6.00 -11.45
CA LEU A 371 -18.93 5.02 -12.46
C LEU A 371 -20.11 4.13 -12.85
N VAL A 372 -20.36 4.03 -14.15
CA VAL A 372 -21.38 3.16 -14.70
C VAL A 372 -20.70 2.10 -15.56
N LEU A 373 -20.84 0.83 -15.20
CA LEU A 373 -20.45 -0.26 -16.06
C LEU A 373 -21.60 -0.63 -17.00
N PHE A 374 -21.29 -0.93 -18.24
CA PHE A 374 -22.23 -1.51 -19.17
C PHE A 374 -21.75 -2.91 -19.57
N VAL A 375 -22.65 -3.90 -19.46
CA VAL A 375 -22.48 -5.27 -19.97
C VAL A 375 -23.74 -5.65 -20.73
N ALA A 376 -23.64 -6.42 -21.81
CA ALA A 376 -24.79 -6.69 -22.68
C ALA A 376 -25.64 -7.87 -22.17
N LEU A 377 -24.97 -8.93 -21.72
CA LEU A 377 -25.58 -10.23 -21.44
C LEU A 377 -25.62 -10.56 -19.95
N GLU A 378 -26.62 -11.36 -19.53
CA GLU A 378 -26.74 -11.82 -18.14
C GLU A 378 -25.54 -12.67 -17.69
N GLU A 379 -24.92 -13.42 -18.61
CA GLU A 379 -23.69 -14.17 -18.34
C GLU A 379 -22.48 -13.28 -18.03
N GLU A 380 -22.32 -12.17 -18.77
CA GLU A 380 -21.27 -11.19 -18.52
C GLU A 380 -21.49 -10.52 -17.16
N LEU A 381 -22.73 -10.10 -16.89
CA LEU A 381 -23.15 -9.55 -15.60
C LEU A 381 -22.87 -10.53 -14.45
N ALA A 382 -23.22 -11.81 -14.61
CA ALA A 382 -23.05 -12.81 -13.58
C ALA A 382 -21.57 -13.02 -13.22
N VAL A 383 -20.69 -13.10 -14.22
CA VAL A 383 -19.24 -13.26 -13.98
C VAL A 383 -18.66 -11.99 -13.36
N LEU A 384 -18.97 -10.83 -13.93
CA LEU A 384 -18.44 -9.54 -13.50
C LEU A 384 -18.87 -9.20 -12.07
N ALA A 385 -20.16 -9.35 -11.76
CA ALA A 385 -20.70 -9.07 -10.44
C ALA A 385 -20.09 -10.00 -9.38
N LYS A 386 -19.92 -11.29 -9.69
CA LYS A 386 -19.28 -12.23 -8.77
C LYS A 386 -17.81 -11.89 -8.53
N ALA A 387 -17.06 -11.63 -9.60
CA ALA A 387 -15.62 -11.38 -9.52
C ALA A 387 -15.29 -10.06 -8.81
N LEU A 388 -16.13 -9.04 -8.99
CA LEU A 388 -15.95 -7.70 -8.41
C LEU A 388 -16.74 -7.49 -7.11
N GLY A 389 -17.45 -8.51 -6.61
CA GLY A 389 -18.25 -8.41 -5.39
C GLY A 389 -19.45 -7.45 -5.49
N LEU A 390 -20.04 -7.30 -6.66
CA LEU A 390 -21.21 -6.45 -6.89
C LEU A 390 -22.50 -7.20 -6.52
N THR A 391 -23.46 -6.47 -5.96
CA THR A 391 -24.77 -6.98 -5.55
C THR A 391 -25.76 -6.81 -6.69
N LYS A 392 -26.32 -7.92 -7.20
CA LYS A 392 -27.39 -7.88 -8.21
C LYS A 392 -28.69 -7.36 -7.61
N THR A 393 -29.48 -6.68 -8.41
CA THR A 393 -30.76 -6.08 -8.03
C THR A 393 -31.89 -6.61 -8.94
N ALA A 394 -33.13 -6.46 -8.50
CA ALA A 394 -34.31 -6.86 -9.28
C ALA A 394 -34.74 -5.81 -10.34
N SER A 395 -34.16 -4.60 -10.30
CA SER A 395 -34.52 -3.45 -11.13
C SER A 395 -33.28 -2.69 -11.58
N THR A 396 -33.35 -1.87 -12.63
CA THR A 396 -32.23 -1.05 -13.07
C THR A 396 -31.78 -0.04 -12.00
N PRO A 397 -30.46 0.10 -11.72
CA PRO A 397 -29.34 -0.63 -12.32
C PRO A 397 -29.26 -2.08 -11.84
N GLU A 398 -29.01 -3.03 -12.75
CA GLU A 398 -29.09 -4.49 -12.54
C GLU A 398 -28.05 -5.06 -11.55
N ALA A 399 -26.97 -4.31 -11.29
CA ALA A 399 -26.14 -4.52 -10.12
C ALA A 399 -25.57 -3.21 -9.59
N VAL A 400 -25.26 -3.19 -8.30
CA VAL A 400 -24.61 -2.06 -7.64
C VAL A 400 -23.49 -2.56 -6.73
N GLY A 401 -22.50 -1.71 -6.51
CA GLY A 401 -21.45 -2.03 -5.56
C GLY A 401 -20.38 -0.94 -5.57
N THR A 402 -19.17 -1.35 -5.22
CA THR A 402 -18.03 -0.46 -5.21
C THR A 402 -16.80 -1.15 -5.79
N ILE A 403 -16.12 -0.48 -6.70
CA ILE A 403 -14.81 -0.90 -7.21
C ILE A 403 -13.84 0.22 -6.86
N ASP A 404 -12.72 -0.09 -6.21
CA ASP A 404 -11.78 0.93 -5.72
C ASP A 404 -12.47 2.05 -4.92
N LYS A 405 -13.47 1.67 -4.11
CA LYS A 405 -14.34 2.57 -3.30
C LYS A 405 -15.12 3.62 -4.11
N ILE A 406 -15.11 3.55 -5.44
CA ILE A 406 -16.00 4.30 -6.32
C ILE A 406 -17.33 3.55 -6.39
N LYS A 407 -18.44 4.25 -6.15
CA LYS A 407 -19.77 3.66 -6.33
C LYS A 407 -19.96 3.29 -7.79
N VAL A 408 -20.42 2.07 -8.02
CA VAL A 408 -20.63 1.51 -9.35
C VAL A 408 -22.08 1.09 -9.49
N ALA A 409 -22.68 1.47 -10.62
CA ALA A 409 -23.90 0.87 -11.14
C ALA A 409 -23.56 0.06 -12.38
N VAL A 410 -24.15 -1.11 -12.54
CA VAL A 410 -24.05 -1.92 -13.76
C VAL A 410 -25.38 -1.87 -14.48
N ILE A 411 -25.35 -1.50 -15.75
CA ILE A 411 -26.48 -1.54 -16.66
C ILE A 411 -26.35 -2.76 -17.55
N CYS A 412 -27.40 -3.59 -17.56
CA CYS A 412 -27.46 -4.79 -18.38
C CYS A 412 -28.83 -4.94 -19.05
N PRO A 413 -28.96 -4.67 -20.37
CA PRO A 413 -30.22 -4.85 -21.09
C PRO A 413 -30.65 -6.32 -21.21
N ARG A 414 -29.72 -7.26 -20.98
CA ARG A 414 -29.90 -8.70 -21.25
C ARG A 414 -30.28 -8.99 -22.70
N ALA A 415 -29.81 -8.15 -23.61
CA ALA A 415 -30.09 -8.22 -25.03
C ALA A 415 -28.86 -7.73 -25.80
N MET A 416 -28.61 -8.38 -26.93
CA MET A 416 -27.56 -7.96 -27.86
C MET A 416 -28.01 -6.76 -28.67
N GLY A 417 -27.02 -6.00 -29.17
CA GLY A 417 -27.27 -4.99 -30.17
C GLY A 417 -27.43 -3.57 -29.62
N ARG A 418 -27.20 -2.65 -30.53
CA ARG A 418 -26.96 -1.24 -30.31
C ARG A 418 -28.22 -0.51 -29.87
N VAL A 419 -29.39 -0.94 -30.36
CA VAL A 419 -30.69 -0.36 -29.98
C VAL A 419 -31.00 -0.63 -28.50
N ALA A 420 -30.86 -1.88 -28.05
CA ALA A 420 -31.12 -2.24 -26.66
C ALA A 420 -30.14 -1.54 -25.71
N ALA A 421 -28.87 -1.44 -26.12
CA ALA A 421 -27.84 -0.69 -25.40
C ALA A 421 -28.18 0.81 -25.29
N ALA A 422 -28.53 1.45 -26.40
CA ALA A 422 -28.88 2.86 -26.45
C ALA A 422 -30.13 3.19 -25.61
N VAL A 423 -31.19 2.37 -25.71
CA VAL A 423 -32.44 2.55 -24.95
C VAL A 423 -32.17 2.43 -23.45
N SER A 424 -31.44 1.40 -23.03
CA SER A 424 -31.19 1.13 -21.61
C SER A 424 -30.30 2.21 -21.00
N MET A 425 -29.21 2.58 -21.70
CA MET A 425 -28.31 3.62 -21.22
C MET A 425 -28.99 5.00 -21.21
N THR A 426 -29.74 5.36 -22.26
CA THR A 426 -30.50 6.63 -22.29
C THR A 426 -31.54 6.69 -21.18
N SER A 427 -32.29 5.60 -20.97
CA SER A 427 -33.31 5.52 -19.92
C SER A 427 -32.71 5.64 -18.53
N TYR A 428 -31.54 5.05 -18.30
CA TYR A 428 -30.82 5.19 -17.04
C TYR A 428 -30.31 6.61 -16.85
N LEU A 429 -29.60 7.19 -17.83
CA LEU A 429 -29.04 8.54 -17.74
C LEU A 429 -30.12 9.63 -17.62
N ALA A 430 -31.26 9.48 -18.31
CA ALA A 430 -32.36 10.44 -18.27
C ALA A 430 -33.06 10.53 -16.90
N LYS A 431 -33.00 9.47 -16.10
CA LYS A 431 -33.62 9.41 -14.76
C LYS A 431 -32.72 9.97 -13.67
N ARG A 432 -31.47 10.27 -13.99
CA ARG A 432 -30.46 10.69 -13.02
C ARG A 432 -30.55 12.17 -12.69
N LEU A 433 -30.25 12.49 -11.44
CA LEU A 433 -30.09 13.85 -10.95
C LEU A 433 -28.69 14.41 -11.27
N SER A 434 -27.67 13.54 -11.32
CA SER A 434 -26.30 13.93 -11.68
C SER A 434 -25.74 13.07 -12.81
N ARG A 435 -24.98 13.71 -13.71
CA ARG A 435 -24.25 12.99 -14.77
C ARG A 435 -23.18 12.09 -14.12
N PRO A 436 -23.06 10.81 -14.51
CA PRO A 436 -21.92 10.01 -14.10
C PRO A 436 -20.63 10.58 -14.73
N LYS A 437 -19.51 10.33 -14.09
CA LYS A 437 -18.19 10.77 -14.56
C LYS A 437 -17.63 9.87 -15.66
N LEU A 438 -17.94 8.57 -15.63
CA LEU A 438 -17.45 7.62 -16.63
C LEU A 438 -18.47 6.50 -16.87
N ILE A 439 -18.65 6.16 -18.14
CA ILE A 439 -19.20 4.87 -18.54
C ILE A 439 -18.06 3.96 -18.99
N LEU A 440 -17.93 2.79 -18.38
CA LEU A 440 -16.99 1.76 -18.78
C LEU A 440 -17.74 0.59 -19.41
N ILE A 441 -17.58 0.42 -20.72
CA ILE A 441 -18.15 -0.70 -21.47
C ILE A 441 -17.25 -1.92 -21.24
N VAL A 442 -17.83 -3.01 -20.74
CA VAL A 442 -17.12 -4.26 -20.43
C VAL A 442 -17.84 -5.41 -21.11
N GLY A 443 -17.11 -6.33 -21.74
CA GLY A 443 -17.72 -7.54 -22.27
C GLY A 443 -16.83 -8.30 -23.23
N ILE A 444 -17.42 -9.19 -24.00
CA ILE A 444 -16.73 -10.01 -25.00
C ILE A 444 -16.73 -9.36 -26.39
N ALA A 445 -15.79 -9.73 -27.24
CA ALA A 445 -15.75 -9.34 -28.66
C ALA A 445 -15.18 -10.49 -29.53
N GLY A 446 -15.50 -10.44 -30.83
CA GLY A 446 -14.79 -11.23 -31.82
C GLY A 446 -13.51 -10.49 -32.23
N GLY A 447 -12.36 -11.15 -32.15
CA GLY A 447 -11.06 -10.57 -32.52
C GLY A 447 -10.73 -10.80 -33.99
N PHE A 448 -9.88 -9.95 -34.57
CA PHE A 448 -9.37 -10.13 -35.93
C PHE A 448 -7.92 -10.68 -35.91
N PRO A 449 -7.71 -11.98 -36.22
CA PRO A 449 -6.38 -12.59 -36.23
C PRO A 449 -5.41 -11.91 -37.21
N GLU A 450 -5.91 -11.36 -38.32
CA GLU A 450 -5.14 -10.59 -39.31
C GLU A 450 -4.44 -9.39 -38.67
N ASN A 451 -5.05 -8.84 -37.62
CA ASN A 451 -4.52 -7.73 -36.84
C ASN A 451 -3.83 -8.18 -35.54
N LYS A 452 -3.49 -9.48 -35.44
CA LYS A 452 -2.83 -10.13 -34.29
C LYS A 452 -3.66 -10.11 -33.01
N THR A 453 -4.98 -10.10 -33.14
CA THR A 453 -5.90 -10.11 -31.99
C THR A 453 -6.65 -11.45 -31.95
N VAL A 454 -6.35 -12.30 -30.98
CA VAL A 454 -6.87 -13.67 -30.85
C VAL A 454 -7.43 -13.93 -29.46
N GLN A 455 -8.06 -15.10 -29.25
CA GLN A 455 -8.74 -15.43 -27.99
C GLN A 455 -7.86 -15.22 -26.75
N GLY A 456 -8.44 -14.61 -25.71
CA GLY A 456 -7.77 -14.28 -24.46
C GLY A 456 -7.05 -12.94 -24.45
N HIS A 457 -6.89 -12.26 -25.60
CA HIS A 457 -6.43 -10.88 -25.62
C HIS A 457 -7.48 -9.94 -25.02
N ILE A 458 -7.02 -8.94 -24.27
CA ILE A 458 -7.84 -7.84 -23.80
C ILE A 458 -7.59 -6.63 -24.68
N ILE A 459 -8.63 -6.16 -25.34
CA ILE A 459 -8.65 -4.93 -26.12
C ILE A 459 -9.00 -3.77 -25.18
N ILE A 460 -8.09 -2.82 -25.06
CA ILE A 460 -8.29 -1.50 -24.45
C ILE A 460 -8.54 -0.54 -25.59
N ALA A 461 -9.81 -0.21 -25.83
CA ALA A 461 -10.19 0.52 -27.03
C ALA A 461 -9.92 2.02 -26.90
N ASP A 462 -9.29 2.62 -27.91
CA ASP A 462 -9.11 4.08 -28.04
C ASP A 462 -10.28 4.76 -28.76
N LYS A 463 -11.03 3.99 -29.54
CA LYS A 463 -12.13 4.45 -30.37
C LYS A 463 -13.11 3.32 -30.67
N VAL A 464 -14.40 3.66 -30.66
CA VAL A 464 -15.45 2.83 -31.25
C VAL A 464 -15.76 3.35 -32.64
N VAL A 465 -15.70 2.47 -33.64
CA VAL A 465 -16.13 2.75 -35.01
C VAL A 465 -17.50 2.10 -35.20
N ASP A 466 -18.55 2.90 -35.15
CA ASP A 466 -19.92 2.45 -35.36
C ASP A 466 -20.19 2.27 -36.86
N LEU A 467 -20.51 1.05 -37.24
CA LEU A 467 -20.63 0.56 -38.61
C LEU A 467 -22.07 0.13 -38.93
N ALA A 468 -23.05 0.57 -38.13
CA ALA A 468 -24.44 0.17 -38.34
C ALA A 468 -25.14 0.90 -39.49
N MET A 469 -24.71 2.11 -39.86
CA MET A 469 -25.30 2.83 -40.99
C MET A 469 -24.58 2.48 -42.29
N ARG A 470 -25.34 2.22 -43.35
CA ARG A 470 -24.81 1.90 -44.67
C ARG A 470 -25.58 2.63 -45.76
N LYS A 471 -24.87 3.05 -46.80
CA LYS A 471 -25.46 3.38 -48.09
C LYS A 471 -25.29 2.16 -48.98
N VAL A 472 -26.38 1.54 -49.37
CA VAL A 472 -26.37 0.48 -50.38
C VAL A 472 -26.45 1.15 -51.75
N GLY A 473 -25.48 0.89 -52.62
CA GLY A 473 -25.44 1.38 -53.99
C GLY A 473 -25.31 0.24 -54.99
N ASP A 474 -25.67 0.50 -56.24
CA ASP A 474 -25.56 -0.49 -57.31
C ASP A 474 -24.11 -0.59 -57.80
N SER A 475 -23.56 -1.81 -57.79
CA SER A 475 -22.28 -2.15 -58.43
C SER A 475 -22.50 -3.17 -59.55
N THR A 476 -21.52 -3.34 -60.43
CA THR A 476 -21.56 -4.33 -61.53
C THR A 476 -21.64 -5.78 -61.03
N SER A 477 -21.44 -6.01 -59.73
CA SER A 477 -21.44 -7.34 -59.08
C SER A 477 -22.59 -7.54 -58.07
N GLY A 478 -23.49 -6.56 -57.93
CA GLY A 478 -24.60 -6.57 -56.98
C GLY A 478 -24.68 -5.33 -56.11
N ALA A 479 -25.58 -5.34 -55.13
CA ALA A 479 -25.72 -4.25 -54.18
C ALA A 479 -24.52 -4.24 -53.20
N GLU A 480 -23.68 -3.21 -53.27
CA GLU A 480 -22.51 -3.07 -52.38
C GLU A 480 -22.83 -2.17 -51.19
N PRO A 481 -22.73 -2.67 -49.94
CA PRO A 481 -22.89 -1.84 -48.75
C PRO A 481 -21.66 -0.95 -48.56
N ASN A 482 -21.86 0.36 -48.51
CA ASN A 482 -20.84 1.32 -48.12
C ASN A 482 -21.14 1.86 -46.71
N PHE A 483 -20.26 1.57 -45.75
CA PHE A 483 -20.42 1.97 -44.35
C PHE A 483 -20.38 3.49 -44.19
N ARG A 484 -21.42 4.03 -43.54
CA ARG A 484 -21.42 5.40 -43.01
C ARG A 484 -20.95 5.36 -41.57
N ARG A 485 -19.65 5.52 -41.41
CA ARG A 485 -18.98 5.48 -40.12
C ARG A 485 -19.41 6.61 -39.20
N GLU A 486 -19.57 6.29 -37.94
CA GLU A 486 -19.57 7.25 -36.86
C GLU A 486 -18.48 6.85 -35.85
N GLU A 487 -17.54 7.75 -35.60
CA GLU A 487 -16.40 7.48 -34.73
C GLU A 487 -16.61 8.13 -33.36
N TYR A 488 -16.44 7.34 -32.31
CA TYR A 488 -16.53 7.78 -30.93
C TYR A 488 -15.16 7.61 -30.26
N PRO A 489 -14.39 8.70 -30.08
CA PRO A 489 -13.16 8.66 -29.29
C PRO A 489 -13.47 8.28 -27.83
N LEU A 490 -12.62 7.43 -27.26
CA LEU A 490 -12.71 6.98 -25.88
C LEU A 490 -11.62 7.64 -25.03
N LEU A 491 -11.82 7.66 -23.71
CA LEU A 491 -10.81 8.16 -22.79
C LEU A 491 -9.64 7.19 -22.65
N ASP A 492 -8.43 7.72 -22.79
CA ASP A 492 -7.17 6.97 -22.67
C ASP A 492 -6.77 6.63 -21.22
N GLN A 493 -7.55 7.01 -20.20
CA GLN A 493 -7.12 6.88 -18.79
C GLN A 493 -6.83 5.44 -18.36
N ILE A 494 -7.60 4.46 -18.88
CA ILE A 494 -7.32 3.04 -18.63
C ILE A 494 -6.01 2.62 -19.30
N LYS A 495 -5.79 3.06 -20.55
CA LYS A 495 -4.55 2.79 -21.30
C LYS A 495 -3.33 3.42 -20.64
N ASN A 496 -3.43 4.68 -20.20
CA ASN A 496 -2.35 5.38 -19.52
C ASN A 496 -1.97 4.68 -18.22
N GLN A 497 -2.97 4.17 -17.48
CA GLN A 497 -2.73 3.41 -16.27
C GLN A 497 -2.03 2.08 -16.55
N THR A 498 -2.48 1.31 -17.54
CA THR A 498 -1.86 0.01 -17.86
C THR A 498 -0.47 0.14 -18.49
N LEU A 499 -0.12 1.31 -19.00
CA LEU A 499 1.22 1.63 -19.51
C LEU A 499 2.12 2.34 -18.49
N SER A 500 1.60 2.69 -17.31
CA SER A 500 2.36 3.40 -16.28
C SER A 500 3.23 2.44 -15.45
N ASP A 501 4.26 3.00 -14.79
CA ASP A 501 5.12 2.25 -13.85
C ASP A 501 4.35 1.72 -12.63
N ASP A 502 3.11 2.20 -12.38
CA ASP A 502 2.21 1.72 -11.33
C ASP A 502 1.54 0.38 -11.68
N PHE A 503 1.59 -0.06 -12.95
CA PHE A 503 0.97 -1.30 -13.42
C PHE A 503 2.00 -2.21 -14.10
N ASP A 504 2.53 -3.16 -13.35
CA ASP A 504 3.42 -4.19 -13.89
C ASP A 504 2.59 -5.23 -14.67
N THR A 505 2.54 -5.05 -15.99
CA THR A 505 1.84 -5.95 -16.91
C THR A 505 2.36 -7.39 -16.84
N HIS A 506 3.66 -7.59 -16.61
CA HIS A 506 4.24 -8.94 -16.55
C HIS A 506 3.84 -9.66 -15.25
N SER A 507 3.93 -8.95 -14.12
CA SER A 507 3.49 -9.47 -12.82
C SER A 507 1.99 -9.75 -12.80
N TRP A 508 1.17 -8.82 -13.32
CA TRP A 508 -0.27 -9.01 -13.47
C TRP A 508 -0.59 -10.24 -14.35
N SER A 509 -0.02 -10.31 -15.55
CA SER A 509 -0.27 -11.42 -16.48
C SER A 509 0.14 -12.77 -15.92
N SER A 510 1.27 -12.83 -15.21
CA SER A 510 1.77 -14.06 -14.57
C SER A 510 0.89 -14.49 -13.41
N ARG A 511 0.46 -13.56 -12.55
CA ARG A 511 -0.44 -13.82 -11.43
C ARG A 511 -1.79 -14.32 -11.91
N VAL A 512 -2.41 -13.63 -12.86
CA VAL A 512 -3.74 -13.98 -13.39
C VAL A 512 -3.73 -15.34 -14.07
N ALA A 513 -2.66 -15.66 -14.81
CA ALA A 513 -2.54 -16.96 -15.44
C ALA A 513 -2.46 -18.11 -14.42
N ALA A 514 -1.77 -17.89 -13.31
CA ALA A 514 -1.67 -18.86 -12.22
C ALA A 514 -2.99 -18.99 -11.44
N GLU A 515 -3.67 -17.88 -11.14
CA GLU A 515 -4.88 -17.85 -10.31
C GLU A 515 -6.15 -18.28 -11.05
N LEU A 516 -6.24 -18.04 -12.37
CA LEU A 516 -7.42 -18.34 -13.18
C LEU A 516 -7.28 -19.60 -14.04
N GLU A 517 -6.28 -20.44 -13.77
CA GLU A 517 -6.02 -21.70 -14.47
C GLU A 517 -5.93 -21.54 -16.00
N TRP A 518 -5.19 -20.54 -16.46
CA TRP A 518 -4.90 -20.40 -17.88
C TRP A 518 -4.14 -21.63 -18.40
N GLN A 519 -4.35 -21.96 -19.68
CA GLN A 519 -3.56 -23.00 -20.34
C GLN A 519 -2.06 -22.70 -20.18
N SER A 520 -1.26 -23.73 -19.89
CA SER A 520 0.14 -23.57 -19.44
C SER A 520 1.01 -22.80 -20.43
N ASP A 521 0.67 -22.82 -21.72
CA ASP A 521 1.33 -22.17 -22.84
C ASP A 521 0.78 -20.77 -23.19
N ARG A 522 -0.28 -20.28 -22.51
CA ARG A 522 -0.94 -19.00 -22.83
C ARG A 522 -1.03 -18.06 -21.65
N ARG A 523 -1.01 -16.76 -21.91
CA ARG A 523 -1.12 -15.70 -20.89
C ARG A 523 -2.01 -14.57 -21.39
N PRO A 524 -2.74 -13.87 -20.50
CA PRO A 524 -3.50 -12.69 -20.90
C PRO A 524 -2.54 -11.57 -21.33
N SER A 525 -2.91 -10.85 -22.39
CA SER A 525 -2.13 -9.75 -22.95
C SER A 525 -3.01 -8.56 -23.31
N LEU A 526 -2.49 -7.36 -23.11
CA LEU A 526 -3.18 -6.10 -23.40
C LEU A 526 -2.88 -5.62 -24.82
N HIS A 527 -3.93 -5.26 -25.57
CA HIS A 527 -3.87 -4.74 -26.94
C HIS A 527 -4.63 -3.42 -27.02
N TYR A 528 -4.05 -2.44 -27.69
CA TYR A 528 -4.57 -1.08 -27.75
C TYR A 528 -4.94 -0.70 -29.18
N GLY A 529 -6.17 -0.24 -29.41
CA GLY A 529 -6.60 0.17 -30.75
C GLY A 529 -8.12 0.23 -30.90
N SER A 530 -8.58 0.50 -32.12
CA SER A 530 -9.99 0.73 -32.38
C SER A 530 -10.80 -0.57 -32.51
N ILE A 531 -12.09 -0.52 -32.18
CA ILE A 531 -13.01 -1.66 -32.29
C ILE A 531 -14.27 -1.29 -33.07
N GLY A 532 -14.78 -2.21 -33.89
CA GLY A 532 -16.02 -2.02 -34.65
C GLY A 532 -17.26 -2.34 -33.82
N SER A 533 -18.33 -1.57 -34.01
CA SER A 533 -19.66 -1.84 -33.43
C SER A 533 -20.69 -2.01 -34.55
N ALA A 534 -21.35 -3.16 -34.61
CA ALA A 534 -22.38 -3.46 -35.62
C ALA A 534 -23.46 -4.40 -35.07
N ASP A 535 -24.71 -4.25 -35.52
CA ASP A 535 -25.84 -5.12 -35.14
C ASP A 535 -25.81 -6.49 -35.85
N GLU A 536 -24.62 -7.06 -36.03
CA GLU A 536 -24.39 -8.28 -36.78
C GLU A 536 -23.38 -9.17 -36.05
N VAL A 537 -23.71 -10.45 -35.95
CA VAL A 537 -22.75 -11.46 -35.53
C VAL A 537 -21.89 -11.80 -36.75
N VAL A 538 -20.67 -11.27 -36.80
CA VAL A 538 -19.73 -11.54 -37.89
C VAL A 538 -19.27 -13.00 -37.79
N ALA A 539 -19.68 -13.81 -38.76
CA ALA A 539 -19.35 -15.24 -38.88
C ALA A 539 -19.14 -15.62 -40.36
N SER A 540 -18.48 -14.73 -41.13
CA SER A 540 -18.13 -14.94 -42.55
C SER A 540 -16.79 -14.28 -42.83
N ASN A 541 -15.91 -14.98 -43.56
CA ASN A 541 -14.59 -14.48 -43.94
C ASN A 541 -14.71 -13.30 -44.93
N GLU A 542 -15.68 -13.36 -45.85
CA GLU A 542 -15.98 -12.29 -46.80
C GLU A 542 -16.45 -11.04 -46.06
N TRP A 543 -17.28 -11.23 -45.03
CA TRP A 543 -17.78 -10.14 -44.21
C TRP A 543 -16.69 -9.52 -43.34
N ARG A 544 -15.86 -10.36 -42.70
CA ARG A 544 -14.66 -9.93 -41.97
C ARG A 544 -13.70 -9.17 -42.88
N ALA A 545 -13.52 -9.62 -44.12
CA ALA A 545 -12.70 -8.93 -45.10
C ALA A 545 -13.22 -7.51 -45.42
N GLN A 546 -14.53 -7.24 -45.32
CA GLN A 546 -15.04 -5.88 -45.49
C GLN A 546 -14.58 -4.95 -44.37
N PHE A 547 -14.65 -5.39 -43.10
CA PHE A 547 -14.11 -4.64 -41.94
C PHE A 547 -12.59 -4.45 -41.98
N LEU A 548 -11.87 -5.31 -42.69
CA LEU A 548 -10.40 -5.28 -42.83
C LEU A 548 -9.93 -4.58 -44.11
N SER A 549 -10.82 -4.40 -45.10
CA SER A 549 -10.45 -3.96 -46.45
C SER A 549 -9.96 -2.52 -46.51
N GLY A 550 -10.24 -1.70 -45.48
CA GLY A 550 -9.77 -0.32 -45.44
C GLY A 550 -10.39 0.59 -46.49
N LYS A 551 -11.39 0.11 -47.25
CA LYS A 551 -12.07 0.89 -48.29
C LYS A 551 -12.81 2.05 -47.62
N GLY A 552 -12.16 3.21 -47.55
CA GLY A 552 -12.66 4.41 -46.87
C GLY A 552 -11.72 5.03 -45.83
N GLY A 553 -10.51 4.48 -45.65
CA GLY A 553 -9.54 4.97 -44.67
C GLY A 553 -9.85 4.49 -43.25
N GLU A 554 -10.23 3.21 -43.12
CA GLU A 554 -10.55 2.58 -41.84
C GLU A 554 -9.28 2.51 -40.96
N PRO A 555 -9.37 2.88 -39.67
CA PRO A 555 -8.34 2.53 -38.71
C PRO A 555 -8.24 1.00 -38.61
N LYS A 556 -7.04 0.49 -38.32
CA LYS A 556 -6.84 -0.93 -38.06
C LYS A 556 -7.72 -1.39 -36.88
N LEU A 557 -8.84 -2.06 -37.18
CA LEU A 557 -9.77 -2.58 -36.17
C LEU A 557 -9.21 -3.84 -35.51
N LEU A 558 -9.24 -3.91 -34.18
CA LEU A 558 -8.76 -5.09 -33.44
C LEU A 558 -9.83 -6.19 -33.32
N GLY A 559 -11.11 -5.82 -33.49
CA GLY A 559 -12.23 -6.74 -33.40
C GLY A 559 -13.58 -6.05 -33.63
N VAL A 560 -14.65 -6.78 -33.35
CA VAL A 560 -16.04 -6.34 -33.51
C VAL A 560 -16.93 -6.80 -32.35
N GLU A 561 -17.86 -5.94 -31.95
CA GLU A 561 -18.92 -6.19 -30.97
C GLU A 561 -20.23 -5.50 -31.41
N MET A 562 -21.30 -5.57 -30.58
CA MET A 562 -22.65 -5.19 -31.02
C MET A 562 -23.30 -4.05 -30.22
N GLU A 563 -22.69 -3.52 -29.15
CA GLU A 563 -23.38 -2.59 -28.24
C GLU A 563 -22.77 -1.19 -28.14
N ALA A 564 -21.45 -1.07 -28.28
CA ALA A 564 -20.72 0.12 -27.87
C ALA A 564 -21.13 1.38 -28.64
N GLY A 565 -21.48 1.27 -29.92
CA GLY A 565 -21.99 2.41 -30.69
C GLY A 565 -23.26 3.02 -30.08
N GLY A 566 -24.12 2.19 -29.48
CA GLY A 566 -25.38 2.61 -28.86
C GLY A 566 -25.16 3.25 -27.49
N VAL A 567 -24.26 2.68 -26.70
CA VAL A 567 -23.81 3.26 -25.43
C VAL A 567 -23.15 4.61 -25.67
N CYS A 568 -22.25 4.72 -26.64
CA CYS A 568 -21.57 5.95 -27.01
C CYS A 568 -22.54 7.01 -27.55
N ALA A 569 -23.51 6.63 -28.38
CA ALA A 569 -24.56 7.54 -28.85
C ALA A 569 -25.37 8.13 -27.69
N ALA A 570 -25.76 7.29 -26.72
CA ALA A 570 -26.44 7.74 -25.50
C ALA A 570 -25.53 8.64 -24.65
N ALA A 571 -24.30 8.21 -24.35
CA ALA A 571 -23.35 8.96 -23.53
C ALA A 571 -23.03 10.34 -24.10
N ARG A 572 -22.86 10.45 -25.42
CA ARG A 572 -22.65 11.72 -26.13
C ARG A 572 -23.81 12.70 -25.92
N ARG A 573 -25.06 12.22 -25.92
CA ARG A 573 -26.25 13.07 -25.69
C ARG A 573 -26.24 13.72 -24.29
N PHE A 574 -25.68 13.04 -23.31
CA PHE A 574 -25.57 13.48 -21.91
C PHE A 574 -24.17 14.01 -21.54
N LYS A 575 -23.24 14.08 -22.50
CA LYS A 575 -21.85 14.53 -22.31
C LYS A 575 -21.12 13.74 -21.21
N VAL A 576 -21.31 12.43 -21.23
CA VAL A 576 -20.63 11.49 -20.33
C VAL A 576 -19.44 10.86 -21.06
N PRO A 577 -18.22 10.92 -20.50
CA PRO A 577 -17.06 10.24 -21.06
C PRO A 577 -17.21 8.70 -21.05
N VAL A 578 -16.58 8.04 -22.03
CA VAL A 578 -16.65 6.58 -22.20
C VAL A 578 -15.25 5.98 -22.32
N SER A 579 -15.04 4.84 -21.67
CA SER A 579 -13.90 3.94 -21.90
C SER A 579 -14.43 2.52 -22.15
N MET A 580 -13.60 1.65 -22.74
CA MET A 580 -14.04 0.31 -23.11
C MET A 580 -12.94 -0.73 -22.99
N LEU A 581 -13.34 -1.87 -22.42
CA LEU A 581 -12.54 -3.08 -22.28
C LEU A 581 -13.31 -4.25 -22.89
N ARG A 582 -12.72 -4.91 -23.88
CA ARG A 582 -13.29 -6.13 -24.45
C ARG A 582 -12.29 -7.27 -24.40
N VAL A 583 -12.76 -8.46 -24.07
CA VAL A 583 -11.95 -9.68 -24.18
C VAL A 583 -12.33 -10.44 -25.42
N VAL A 584 -11.33 -10.94 -26.14
CA VAL A 584 -11.57 -11.73 -27.34
C VAL A 584 -12.00 -13.13 -26.95
N SER A 585 -13.24 -13.50 -27.29
CA SER A 585 -13.81 -14.83 -27.03
C SER A 585 -13.80 -15.75 -28.25
N ASP A 586 -13.81 -15.19 -29.46
CA ASP A 586 -13.78 -15.90 -30.74
C ASP A 586 -13.06 -15.09 -31.82
N GLN A 587 -12.91 -15.66 -33.03
CA GLN A 587 -12.18 -15.04 -34.15
C GLN A 587 -13.09 -14.35 -35.18
N ALA A 588 -14.34 -14.04 -34.80
CA ALA A 588 -15.37 -13.53 -35.70
C ALA A 588 -15.49 -14.38 -36.99
N ASP A 589 -15.37 -15.70 -36.83
CA ASP A 589 -15.36 -16.68 -37.91
C ASP A 589 -16.51 -17.70 -37.75
N PRO A 590 -16.80 -18.53 -38.77
CA PRO A 590 -17.88 -19.52 -38.70
C PRO A 590 -17.66 -20.61 -37.65
N ALA A 591 -16.44 -20.78 -37.12
CA ALA A 591 -16.03 -21.89 -36.27
C ALA A 591 -16.24 -21.57 -34.78
N LYS A 592 -17.48 -21.30 -34.36
CA LYS A 592 -17.78 -21.00 -32.95
C LYS A 592 -17.66 -22.27 -32.08
N THR A 593 -16.57 -22.36 -31.32
CA THR A 593 -16.35 -23.42 -30.32
C THR A 593 -15.57 -22.86 -29.13
N ASP A 594 -16.29 -22.41 -28.10
CA ASP A 594 -16.01 -22.63 -26.67
C ASP A 594 -16.63 -21.56 -25.75
N ASP A 595 -17.58 -21.97 -24.91
CA ASP A 595 -18.09 -21.14 -23.79
C ASP A 595 -17.00 -20.88 -22.72
N GLN A 596 -15.92 -21.66 -22.73
CA GLN A 596 -14.82 -21.53 -21.79
C GLN A 596 -14.12 -20.17 -21.91
N TRP A 597 -13.88 -19.66 -23.13
CA TRP A 597 -13.20 -18.38 -23.34
C TRP A 597 -14.04 -17.17 -22.92
N ARG A 598 -15.37 -17.25 -23.05
CA ARG A 598 -16.28 -16.19 -22.57
C ARG A 598 -16.16 -16.03 -21.06
N LYS A 599 -16.23 -17.13 -20.31
CA LYS A 599 -16.15 -17.13 -18.85
C LYS A 599 -14.75 -16.79 -18.33
N LEU A 600 -13.71 -17.41 -18.90
CA LEU A 600 -12.31 -17.14 -18.52
C LEU A 600 -11.92 -15.70 -18.85
N GLY A 601 -12.30 -15.23 -20.03
CA GLY A 601 -12.05 -13.87 -20.48
C GLY A 601 -12.71 -12.83 -19.59
N MET A 602 -13.98 -13.02 -19.23
CA MET A 602 -14.69 -12.09 -18.34
C MET A 602 -14.10 -12.06 -16.93
N LYS A 603 -13.62 -13.19 -16.39
CA LYS A 603 -12.88 -13.20 -15.12
C LYS A 603 -11.55 -12.44 -15.23
N THR A 604 -10.85 -12.59 -16.35
CA THR A 604 -9.59 -11.89 -16.62
C THR A 604 -9.81 -10.38 -16.74
N LEU A 605 -10.89 -9.95 -17.40
CA LEU A 605 -11.31 -8.54 -17.43
C LEU A 605 -11.65 -8.01 -16.05
N ALA A 606 -12.38 -8.78 -15.24
CA ALA A 606 -12.69 -8.38 -13.88
C ALA A 606 -11.42 -8.22 -13.03
N ASP A 607 -10.44 -9.13 -13.17
CA ASP A 607 -9.14 -8.98 -12.49
C ASP A 607 -8.38 -7.75 -12.99
N LEU A 608 -8.37 -7.47 -14.30
CA LEU A 608 -7.77 -6.25 -14.83
C LEU A 608 -8.43 -5.01 -14.22
N ILE A 609 -9.78 -4.95 -14.21
CA ILE A 609 -10.55 -3.86 -13.60
C ILE A 609 -10.24 -3.70 -12.10
N ALA A 610 -10.03 -4.81 -11.39
CA ALA A 610 -9.64 -4.80 -9.99
C ALA A 610 -8.17 -4.44 -9.75
N SER A 611 -7.30 -4.66 -10.76
CA SER A 611 -5.86 -4.42 -10.68
C SER A 611 -5.46 -3.01 -11.13
N ILE A 612 -6.29 -2.37 -11.95
CA ILE A 612 -6.15 -0.95 -12.32
C ILE A 612 -6.85 -0.08 -11.27
N SER A 613 -6.22 1.00 -10.83
CA SER A 613 -6.86 1.95 -9.90
C SER A 613 -7.91 2.79 -10.63
N ILE A 614 -9.16 2.34 -10.54
CA ILE A 614 -10.36 3.05 -10.96
C ILE A 614 -10.45 4.43 -10.28
N GLY A 615 -10.01 4.56 -9.02
CA GLY A 615 -9.93 5.84 -8.32
C GLY A 615 -9.03 6.87 -9.02
N LYS A 616 -7.84 6.45 -9.49
CA LYS A 616 -6.95 7.31 -10.30
C LYS A 616 -7.58 7.68 -11.64
N ILE A 617 -8.18 6.70 -12.35
CA ILE A 617 -8.90 6.94 -13.61
C ILE A 617 -9.99 7.99 -13.41
N MET A 618 -10.85 7.80 -12.40
CA MET A 618 -11.98 8.69 -12.09
C MET A 618 -11.54 10.07 -11.60
N ALA A 619 -10.37 10.18 -10.98
CA ALA A 619 -9.79 11.46 -10.56
C ALA A 619 -9.17 12.26 -11.71
N ALA A 620 -8.75 11.58 -12.79
CA ALA A 620 -8.21 12.20 -14.00
C ALA A 620 -9.29 12.59 -15.02
N ILE A 621 -10.58 12.41 -14.67
CA ILE A 621 -11.75 12.77 -15.45
C ILE A 621 -12.48 13.88 -14.69
N ASP A 622 -12.35 15.11 -15.19
CA ASP A 622 -12.92 16.31 -14.57
C ASP A 622 -14.47 16.32 -14.55
#